data_AF-A0AAD9MSB8-F1
#
_entry.id   AF-A0AAD9MSB8-F1
#
_cell.length_a   1.000
_cell.length_b   1.000
_cell.length_c   1.000
_cell.angle_alpha   90.00
_cell.angle_beta   90.00
_cell.angle_gamma   90.00
#
_symmetry.space_group_name_H-M   'P 1'
#
loop_
_entity.id
_entity.type
_entity.pdbx_description
1 polymer ?
#
loop_
_entity_poly.entity_id
_entity_poly.type
_entity_poly.pdbx_seq_one_letter_code
_entity_poly.pdbx_strand_id
1 'polypeptide(L)'
;MSRLPGFLSNVNNWLFQGGMHVLQLMDHYAAGFCVLIIAVVECVVINWIYKNEKFAANVKEMLGHKPARWWRICWQYISPLLLAAVLVYSLVDFTRAKYGSYEYPLWADGIGLCMTLASVLPIFVVAIYKLTRAPGSNIKEKWYAVTTPLIDSKDECVKSVTPNLTCRPINDIEDHAETEDEMKVQTHSLIENNSAEDTTKC
;
A
#
# COMPACT_ATOMS: atom_id res chain seq x y z
N MET A 1 -18.88 -24.03 37.33
CA MET A 1 -17.61 -23.37 36.93
C MET A 1 -16.40 -24.33 36.90
N SER A 2 -16.57 -25.64 37.07
CA SER A 2 -15.47 -26.63 37.25
C SER A 2 -15.10 -27.47 36.00
N ARG A 3 -15.76 -27.28 34.85
CA ARG A 3 -15.42 -27.96 33.58
C ARG A 3 -14.43 -27.20 32.68
N LEU A 4 -14.12 -25.95 33.01
CA LEU A 4 -13.15 -25.10 32.31
C LEU A 4 -11.71 -25.67 32.28
N PRO A 5 -11.14 -26.23 33.38
CA PRO A 5 -9.74 -26.64 33.35
C PRO A 5 -9.45 -27.85 32.44
N GLY A 6 -10.41 -28.77 32.28
CA GLY A 6 -10.27 -29.92 31.36
C GLY A 6 -10.41 -29.55 29.88
N PHE A 7 -11.24 -28.55 29.59
CA PHE A 7 -11.36 -27.98 28.24
C PHE A 7 -10.09 -27.20 27.87
N LEU A 8 -9.57 -26.37 28.78
CA LEU A 8 -8.33 -25.61 28.57
C LEU A 8 -7.10 -26.53 28.45
N SER A 9 -7.03 -27.62 29.21
CA SER A 9 -5.93 -28.60 29.10
C SER A 9 -5.94 -29.35 27.76
N ASN A 10 -7.12 -29.76 27.28
CA ASN A 10 -7.21 -30.37 25.95
C ASN A 10 -6.85 -29.36 24.85
N VAL A 11 -7.43 -28.17 24.89
CA VAL A 11 -7.15 -27.09 23.94
C VAL A 11 -5.64 -26.76 23.92
N ASN A 12 -4.98 -26.72 25.08
CA ASN A 12 -3.53 -26.55 25.15
C ASN A 12 -2.75 -27.72 24.52
N ASN A 13 -3.22 -28.96 24.60
CA ASN A 13 -2.49 -30.07 23.98
C ASN A 13 -2.57 -30.01 22.44
N TRP A 14 -3.77 -29.76 21.88
CA TRP A 14 -3.97 -29.59 20.44
C TRP A 14 -3.25 -28.35 19.88
N LEU A 15 -3.23 -27.25 20.63
CA LEU A 15 -2.58 -26.00 20.22
C LEU A 15 -1.06 -26.01 20.41
N PHE A 16 -0.52 -26.64 21.45
CA PHE A 16 0.90 -26.45 21.82
C PHE A 16 1.82 -27.61 21.39
N GLN A 17 1.37 -28.87 21.35
CA GLN A 17 2.27 -29.98 20.93
C GLN A 17 2.40 -30.10 19.41
N GLY A 18 1.28 -30.02 18.67
CA GLY A 18 1.31 -30.05 17.20
C GLY A 18 1.38 -28.66 16.57
N GLY A 19 0.74 -27.67 17.21
CA GLY A 19 0.62 -26.32 16.65
C GLY A 19 1.94 -25.55 16.59
N MET A 20 2.89 -25.80 17.50
CA MET A 20 4.19 -25.12 17.48
C MET A 20 5.00 -25.42 16.21
N HIS A 21 4.95 -26.67 15.72
CA HIS A 21 5.59 -27.07 14.48
C HIS A 21 4.97 -26.36 13.28
N VAL A 22 3.64 -26.38 13.18
CA VAL A 22 2.90 -25.73 12.08
C VAL A 22 3.06 -24.21 12.12
N LEU A 23 3.03 -23.60 13.31
CA LEU A 23 3.23 -22.17 13.50
C LEU A 23 4.62 -21.75 13.03
N GLN A 24 5.66 -22.49 13.41
CA GLN A 24 7.02 -22.16 13.00
C GLN A 24 7.23 -22.34 11.50
N LEU A 25 6.65 -23.38 10.90
CA LEU A 25 6.68 -23.53 9.45
C LEU A 25 5.99 -22.35 8.78
N MET A 26 4.78 -21.99 9.22
CA MET A 26 4.03 -20.86 8.67
C MET A 26 4.80 -19.55 8.82
N ASP A 27 5.39 -19.28 9.98
CA ASP A 27 6.14 -18.06 10.25
C ASP A 27 7.42 -17.98 9.40
N HIS A 28 8.16 -19.08 9.26
CA HIS A 28 9.34 -19.14 8.41
C HIS A 28 9.02 -18.85 6.93
N TYR A 29 7.93 -19.43 6.43
CA TYR A 29 7.47 -19.22 5.06
C TYR A 29 6.85 -17.83 4.85
N ALA A 30 6.05 -17.34 5.82
CA ALA A 30 5.34 -16.06 5.73
C ALA A 30 6.28 -14.86 5.89
N ALA A 31 7.05 -14.80 6.98
CA ALA A 31 7.90 -13.65 7.28
C ALA A 31 9.19 -13.62 6.44
N GLY A 32 9.70 -14.80 6.07
CA GLY A 32 10.86 -14.93 5.19
C GLY A 32 10.46 -14.80 3.74
N PHE A 33 9.95 -15.88 3.16
CA PHE A 33 9.84 -16.00 1.71
C PHE A 33 8.69 -15.17 1.10
N CYS A 34 7.49 -15.18 1.71
CA CYS A 34 6.34 -14.42 1.18
C CYS A 34 6.61 -12.90 1.16
N VAL A 35 7.00 -12.32 2.30
CA VAL A 35 7.22 -10.87 2.40
C VAL A 35 8.35 -10.39 1.50
N LEU A 36 9.44 -11.17 1.37
CA LEU A 36 10.56 -10.81 0.48
C LEU A 36 10.14 -10.79 -1.00
N ILE A 37 9.37 -11.78 -1.45
CA ILE A 37 8.86 -11.82 -2.83
C ILE A 37 7.93 -10.63 -3.08
N ILE A 38 7.02 -10.33 -2.15
CA ILE A 38 6.11 -9.18 -2.25
C ILE A 38 6.91 -7.88 -2.35
N ALA A 39 7.87 -7.67 -1.45
CA ALA A 39 8.69 -6.45 -1.42
C ALA A 39 9.49 -6.25 -2.73
N VAL A 40 10.04 -7.32 -3.30
CA VAL A 40 10.74 -7.26 -4.59
C VAL A 40 9.78 -6.87 -5.72
N VAL A 41 8.61 -7.50 -5.79
CA VAL A 41 7.60 -7.18 -6.81
C VAL A 41 7.14 -5.72 -6.69
N GLU A 42 6.82 -5.25 -5.48
CA GLU A 42 6.41 -3.86 -5.24
C GLU A 42 7.50 -2.87 -5.63
N CYS A 43 8.75 -3.13 -5.26
CA CYS A 43 9.87 -2.27 -5.61
C CYS A 43 10.13 -2.23 -7.12
N VAL A 44 9.98 -3.36 -7.84
CA VAL A 44 10.09 -3.38 -9.31
C VAL A 44 8.94 -2.61 -9.96
N VAL A 45 7.72 -2.78 -9.47
CA VAL A 45 6.53 -2.06 -9.94
C VAL A 45 6.70 -0.55 -9.78
N ILE A 46 7.13 -0.07 -8.61
CA ILE A 46 7.35 1.36 -8.36
C ILE A 46 8.46 1.89 -9.26
N ASN A 47 9.60 1.21 -9.33
CA ASN A 47 10.75 1.73 -10.08
C ASN A 47 10.52 1.74 -11.61
N TRP A 48 9.84 0.72 -12.15
CA TRP A 48 9.69 0.55 -13.59
C TRP A 48 8.38 1.13 -14.14
N ILE A 49 7.24 0.85 -13.47
CA ILE A 49 5.92 1.30 -13.94
C ILE A 49 5.70 2.78 -13.59
N TYR A 50 5.98 3.17 -12.35
CA TYR A 50 5.74 4.55 -11.92
C TYR A 50 6.78 5.55 -12.46
N LYS A 51 7.96 5.06 -12.84
CA LYS A 51 9.15 5.83 -13.23
C LYS A 51 9.70 6.71 -12.10
N ASN A 52 11.00 6.60 -11.88
CA ASN A 52 11.72 7.35 -10.86
C ASN A 52 11.57 8.88 -10.95
N GLU A 53 11.42 9.43 -12.17
CA GLU A 53 11.25 10.88 -12.35
C GLU A 53 9.94 11.41 -11.78
N LYS A 54 8.85 10.65 -11.93
CA LYS A 54 7.54 11.00 -11.37
C LYS A 54 7.56 10.86 -9.85
N PHE A 55 8.21 9.81 -9.33
CA PHE A 55 8.41 9.66 -7.90
C PHE A 55 9.18 10.85 -7.29
N ALA A 56 10.29 11.24 -7.91
CA ALA A 56 11.06 12.40 -7.46
C ALA A 56 10.29 13.73 -7.59
N ALA A 57 9.34 13.83 -8.53
CA ALA A 57 8.45 14.99 -8.65
C ALA A 57 7.46 15.05 -7.49
N ASN A 58 6.83 13.94 -7.11
CA ASN A 58 5.92 13.90 -5.96
C ASN A 58 6.66 14.23 -4.65
N VAL A 59 7.86 13.68 -4.46
CA VAL A 59 8.68 13.98 -3.28
C VAL A 59 9.03 15.47 -3.23
N LYS A 60 9.28 16.10 -4.38
CA LYS A 60 9.49 17.55 -4.46
C LYS A 60 8.23 18.33 -4.08
N GLU A 61 7.06 17.87 -4.51
CA GLU A 61 5.78 18.52 -4.19
C GLU A 61 5.48 18.46 -2.69
N MET A 62 5.74 17.30 -2.05
CA MET A 62 5.50 17.11 -0.62
C MET A 62 6.50 17.86 0.27
N LEU A 63 7.79 17.92 -0.12
CA LEU A 63 8.85 18.55 0.70
C LEU A 63 9.24 19.97 0.25
N GLY A 64 8.68 20.48 -0.85
CA GLY A 64 9.04 21.78 -1.44
C GLY A 64 10.41 21.84 -2.13
N HIS A 65 11.33 20.93 -1.81
CA HIS A 65 12.68 20.89 -2.38
C HIS A 65 12.96 19.58 -3.15
N LYS A 66 13.76 19.66 -4.25
CA LYS A 66 14.13 18.47 -5.01
C LYS A 66 15.15 17.63 -4.22
N PRO A 67 14.92 16.33 -3.99
CA PRO A 67 15.93 15.46 -3.38
C PRO A 67 17.18 15.40 -4.27
N ALA A 68 18.36 15.36 -3.63
CA ALA A 68 19.64 15.25 -4.30
C ALA A 68 19.72 14.01 -5.21
N ARG A 69 20.50 14.09 -6.29
CA ARG A 69 20.58 12.99 -7.29
C ARG A 69 21.09 11.67 -6.69
N TRP A 70 22.00 11.73 -5.73
CA TRP A 70 22.52 10.56 -5.01
C TRP A 70 21.41 9.80 -4.27
N TRP A 71 20.53 10.53 -3.61
CA TRP A 71 19.40 9.97 -2.89
C TRP A 71 18.41 9.26 -3.82
N ARG A 72 18.22 9.81 -5.02
CA ARG A 72 17.38 9.20 -6.05
C ARG A 72 17.96 7.89 -6.59
N ILE A 73 19.28 7.82 -6.77
CA ILE A 73 19.97 6.59 -7.21
C ILE A 73 19.89 5.51 -6.12
N CYS A 74 20.01 5.90 -4.85
CA CYS A 74 19.86 4.99 -3.72
C CYS A 74 18.52 4.25 -3.78
N TRP A 75 17.42 4.97 -3.96
CA TRP A 75 16.10 4.36 -4.00
C TRP A 75 15.81 3.57 -5.27
N GLN A 76 16.35 4.02 -6.41
CA GLN A 76 16.10 3.35 -7.68
C GLN A 76 16.89 2.05 -7.85
N TYR A 77 18.13 2.01 -7.37
CA TYR A 77 19.04 0.89 -7.64
C TYR A 77 19.45 0.17 -6.37
N ILE A 78 19.78 0.89 -5.29
CA ILE A 78 20.27 0.25 -4.07
C ILE A 78 19.13 -0.50 -3.36
N SER A 79 17.94 0.08 -3.26
CA SER A 79 16.79 -0.60 -2.63
C SER A 79 16.40 -1.92 -3.33
N PRO A 80 16.15 -1.98 -4.65
CA PRO A 80 15.83 -3.25 -5.29
C PRO A 80 17.02 -4.22 -5.31
N LEU A 81 18.26 -3.72 -5.39
CA LEU A 81 19.46 -4.58 -5.33
C LEU A 81 19.61 -5.23 -3.95
N LEU A 82 19.39 -4.46 -2.87
CA LEU A 82 19.44 -4.97 -1.51
C LEU A 82 18.35 -6.02 -1.28
N LEU A 83 17.12 -5.75 -1.72
CA LEU A 83 16.01 -6.71 -1.63
C LEU A 83 16.29 -7.97 -2.44
N ALA A 84 16.85 -7.85 -3.65
CA ALA A 84 17.24 -9.00 -4.46
C ALA A 84 18.38 -9.81 -3.80
N ALA A 85 19.36 -9.14 -3.19
CA ALA A 85 20.45 -9.81 -2.48
C ALA A 85 19.95 -10.59 -1.27
N VAL A 86 19.06 -9.99 -0.47
CA VAL A 86 18.42 -10.68 0.66
C VAL A 86 17.55 -11.84 0.17
N LEU A 87 16.82 -11.68 -0.93
CA LEU A 87 16.03 -12.78 -1.52
C LEU A 87 16.92 -13.95 -1.94
N VAL A 88 18.05 -13.68 -2.60
CA VAL A 88 19.02 -14.73 -2.99
C VAL A 88 19.61 -15.41 -1.76
N TYR A 89 19.98 -14.63 -0.73
CA TYR A 89 20.44 -15.19 0.54
C TYR A 89 19.38 -16.11 1.16
N SER A 90 18.13 -15.65 1.22
CA SER A 90 17.02 -16.45 1.73
C SER A 90 16.76 -17.71 0.92
N LEU A 91 16.93 -17.69 -0.41
CA LEU A 91 16.80 -18.88 -1.26
C LEU A 91 17.91 -19.92 -1.03
N VAL A 92 19.14 -19.46 -0.79
CA VAL A 92 20.27 -20.34 -0.47
C VAL A 92 20.07 -21.00 0.90
N ASP A 93 19.61 -20.23 1.88
CA ASP A 93 19.34 -20.73 3.23
C ASP A 93 18.06 -21.58 3.31
N PHE A 94 17.19 -21.47 2.30
CA PHE A 94 15.89 -22.18 2.22
C PHE A 94 15.99 -23.70 2.09
N THR A 95 17.18 -24.24 1.83
CA THR A 95 17.32 -25.63 1.35
C THR A 95 17.07 -26.72 2.42
N ARG A 96 16.57 -26.39 3.62
CA ARG A 96 16.16 -27.35 4.67
C ARG A 96 15.54 -26.59 5.84
N ALA A 97 14.23 -26.28 5.79
CA ALA A 97 13.52 -25.97 7.03
C ALA A 97 13.65 -27.20 7.94
N LYS A 98 14.44 -27.09 9.00
CA LYS A 98 14.64 -28.14 10.00
C LYS A 98 14.20 -27.59 11.32
N TYR A 99 13.26 -28.29 11.96
CA TYR A 99 12.88 -27.95 13.32
C TYR A 99 13.49 -28.97 14.28
N GLY A 100 14.58 -28.59 14.93
CA GLY A 100 15.37 -29.52 15.75
C GLY A 100 15.93 -30.67 14.90
N SER A 101 15.52 -31.90 15.19
CA SER A 101 15.87 -33.12 14.44
C SER A 101 14.84 -33.52 13.37
N TYR A 102 13.74 -32.77 13.21
CA TYR A 102 12.67 -33.08 12.26
C TYR A 102 12.92 -32.37 10.92
N GLU A 103 13.03 -33.16 9.85
CA GLU A 103 13.11 -32.66 8.47
C GLU A 103 11.69 -32.54 7.90
N TYR A 104 11.34 -31.35 7.39
CA TYR A 104 10.03 -31.17 6.78
C TYR A 104 9.93 -31.97 5.47
N PRO A 105 8.81 -32.68 5.24
CA PRO A 105 8.54 -33.39 4.00
C PRO A 105 8.21 -32.43 2.85
N LEU A 106 8.47 -32.85 1.61
CA LEU A 106 8.31 -32.05 0.37
C LEU A 106 6.92 -31.40 0.19
N TRP A 107 5.85 -31.98 0.78
CA TRP A 107 4.52 -31.36 0.71
C TRP A 107 4.44 -30.04 1.48
N ALA A 108 5.26 -29.88 2.53
CA ALA A 108 5.33 -28.65 3.33
C ALA A 108 5.83 -27.48 2.47
N ASP A 109 6.84 -27.73 1.65
CA ASP A 109 7.39 -26.75 0.71
C ASP A 109 6.36 -26.37 -0.36
N GLY A 110 5.56 -27.36 -0.82
CA GLY A 110 4.44 -27.12 -1.73
C GLY A 110 3.36 -26.21 -1.15
N ILE A 111 3.03 -26.35 0.13
CA ILE A 111 2.08 -25.46 0.82
C ILE A 111 2.68 -24.05 0.95
N GLY A 112 3.97 -23.94 1.28
CA GLY A 112 4.67 -22.66 1.33
C GLY A 112 4.69 -21.93 -0.01
N LEU A 113 4.94 -22.64 -1.10
CA LEU A 113 4.87 -22.08 -2.45
C LEU A 113 3.44 -21.69 -2.84
N CYS A 114 2.44 -22.50 -2.50
CA CYS A 114 1.04 -22.15 -2.72
C CYS A 114 0.66 -20.86 -1.97
N MET A 115 1.15 -20.70 -0.74
CA MET A 115 0.91 -19.51 0.10
C MET A 115 1.55 -18.25 -0.47
N THR A 116 2.77 -18.33 -1.01
CA THR A 116 3.39 -17.19 -1.70
C THR A 116 2.62 -16.81 -2.96
N LEU A 117 2.28 -17.79 -3.80
CA LEU A 117 1.53 -17.56 -5.04
C LEU A 117 0.15 -16.94 -4.74
N ALA A 118 -0.55 -17.43 -3.72
CA ALA A 118 -1.84 -16.89 -3.32
C ALA A 118 -1.77 -15.42 -2.87
N SER A 119 -0.65 -14.98 -2.30
CA SER A 119 -0.47 -13.58 -1.85
C SER A 119 -0.12 -12.62 -2.99
N VAL A 120 0.67 -13.07 -3.96
CA VAL A 120 1.07 -12.23 -5.11
C VAL A 120 -0.02 -12.17 -6.19
N LEU A 121 -0.81 -13.24 -6.32
CA LEU A 121 -1.86 -13.35 -7.35
C LEU A 121 -2.89 -12.20 -7.32
N PRO A 122 -3.41 -11.72 -6.18
CA PRO A 122 -4.30 -10.56 -6.12
C PRO A 122 -3.74 -9.31 -6.80
N ILE A 123 -2.44 -9.04 -6.68
CA ILE A 123 -1.79 -7.87 -7.31
C ILE A 123 -1.89 -7.98 -8.84
N PHE A 124 -1.58 -9.15 -9.40
CA PHE A 124 -1.71 -9.40 -10.83
C PHE A 124 -3.16 -9.42 -11.31
N VAL A 125 -4.08 -10.02 -10.54
CA VAL A 125 -5.50 -10.07 -10.86
C VAL A 125 -6.09 -8.66 -10.93
N VAL A 126 -5.78 -7.80 -9.95
CA VAL A 126 -6.25 -6.40 -9.95
C VAL A 126 -5.67 -5.64 -11.15
N ALA A 127 -4.39 -5.84 -11.47
CA ALA A 127 -3.77 -5.21 -12.64
C ALA A 127 -4.48 -5.62 -13.96
N ILE A 128 -4.75 -6.92 -14.15
CA ILE A 128 -5.46 -7.43 -15.34
C ILE A 128 -6.93 -6.96 -15.35
N TYR A 129 -7.60 -6.98 -14.20
CA TYR A 129 -8.98 -6.51 -14.07
C TYR A 129 -9.10 -5.02 -14.46
N LYS A 130 -8.16 -4.18 -14.01
CA LYS A 130 -8.09 -2.77 -14.40
C LYS A 130 -7.77 -2.60 -15.87
N LEU A 131 -6.86 -3.40 -16.41
CA LEU A 131 -6.48 -3.34 -17.83
C LEU A 131 -7.62 -3.75 -18.76
N THR A 132 -8.41 -4.76 -18.40
CA THR A 132 -9.54 -5.21 -19.23
C THR A 132 -10.68 -4.19 -19.25
N ARG A 133 -10.94 -3.50 -18.14
CA ARG A 133 -11.99 -2.47 -18.01
C ARG A 133 -11.56 -1.06 -18.44
N ALA A 134 -10.28 -0.82 -18.70
CA ALA A 134 -9.82 0.47 -19.17
C ALA A 134 -10.40 0.81 -20.56
N PRO A 135 -10.91 2.04 -20.76
CA PRO A 135 -11.38 2.50 -22.06
C PRO A 135 -10.20 2.63 -23.03
N GLY A 136 -10.29 1.99 -24.20
CA GLY A 136 -9.25 2.04 -25.24
C GLY A 136 -9.41 0.90 -26.24
N SER A 137 -9.11 1.14 -27.51
CA SER A 137 -9.18 0.09 -28.55
C SER A 137 -7.89 -0.75 -28.57
N ASN A 138 -6.76 -0.15 -28.19
CA ASN A 138 -5.44 -0.77 -28.22
C ASN A 138 -4.93 -1.10 -26.81
N ILE A 139 -4.24 -2.23 -26.65
CA ILE A 139 -3.61 -2.65 -25.39
C ILE A 139 -2.63 -1.58 -24.87
N LYS A 140 -1.91 -0.89 -25.76
CA LYS A 140 -0.96 0.18 -25.39
C LYS A 140 -1.66 1.40 -24.77
N GLU A 141 -2.80 1.81 -25.32
CA GLU A 141 -3.60 2.92 -24.77
C GLU A 141 -4.18 2.55 -23.42
N LYS A 142 -4.69 1.32 -23.28
CA LYS A 142 -5.20 0.81 -22.00
C LYS A 142 -4.11 0.78 -20.93
N TRP A 143 -2.90 0.30 -21.27
CA TRP A 143 -1.75 0.33 -20.37
C TRP A 143 -1.41 1.77 -19.94
N TYR A 144 -1.30 2.70 -20.90
CA TYR A 144 -1.01 4.09 -20.59
C TYR A 144 -2.06 4.71 -19.66
N ALA A 145 -3.35 4.50 -19.96
CA ALA A 145 -4.47 4.96 -19.14
C ALA A 145 -4.44 4.40 -17.71
N VAL A 146 -4.08 3.12 -17.54
CA VAL A 146 -3.99 2.48 -16.20
C VAL A 146 -2.76 2.93 -15.43
N THR A 147 -1.65 3.25 -16.10
CA THR A 147 -0.41 3.72 -15.46
C THR A 147 -0.39 5.21 -15.17
N THR A 148 -1.38 5.97 -15.66
CA THR A 148 -1.47 7.41 -15.40
C THR A 148 -2.02 7.63 -13.99
N PRO A 149 -1.33 8.40 -13.12
CA PRO A 149 -1.83 8.68 -11.77
C PRO A 149 -3.07 9.59 -11.83
N LEU A 150 -4.04 9.36 -10.95
CA LEU A 150 -5.27 10.16 -10.86
C LEU A 150 -5.03 11.64 -10.50
N ILE A 151 -3.84 11.97 -9.98
CA ILE A 151 -3.45 13.33 -9.58
C ILE A 151 -3.52 14.27 -10.79
N ASP A 152 -3.00 13.84 -11.95
CA ASP A 152 -3.03 14.64 -13.18
C ASP A 152 -4.49 14.98 -13.59
N SER A 153 -5.45 14.07 -13.40
CA SER A 153 -6.87 14.30 -13.73
C SER A 153 -7.59 15.19 -12.73
N LYS A 154 -7.29 15.06 -11.43
CA LYS A 154 -7.91 15.89 -10.39
C LYS A 154 -7.48 17.34 -10.54
N ASP A 155 -6.21 17.59 -10.83
CA ASP A 155 -5.70 18.94 -11.03
C ASP A 155 -6.32 19.62 -12.26
N GLU A 156 -6.59 18.86 -13.32
CA GLU A 156 -7.28 19.36 -14.52
C GLU A 156 -8.76 19.69 -14.23
N CYS A 157 -9.46 18.83 -13.48
CA CYS A 157 -10.83 19.11 -13.01
C CYS A 157 -10.88 20.33 -12.08
N VAL A 158 -9.97 20.43 -11.11
CA VAL A 158 -9.89 21.57 -10.19
C VAL A 158 -9.61 22.87 -10.96
N LYS A 159 -8.67 22.86 -11.92
CA LYS A 159 -8.44 24.03 -12.80
C LYS A 159 -9.67 24.43 -13.61
N SER A 160 -10.51 23.47 -14.00
CA SER A 160 -11.76 23.77 -14.73
C SER A 160 -12.86 24.38 -13.85
N VAL A 161 -12.91 24.02 -12.56
CA VAL A 161 -13.92 24.50 -11.60
C VAL A 161 -13.49 25.81 -10.94
N THR A 162 -12.20 25.99 -10.67
CA THR A 162 -11.62 27.22 -10.12
C THR A 162 -10.46 27.70 -11.00
N PRO A 163 -10.74 28.44 -12.09
CA PRO A 163 -9.71 28.89 -13.04
C PRO A 163 -8.68 29.86 -12.42
N ASN A 164 -8.97 30.41 -11.24
CA ASN A 164 -8.09 31.32 -10.51
C ASN A 164 -7.30 30.64 -9.38
N LEU A 165 -7.47 29.33 -9.14
CA LEU A 165 -6.71 28.62 -8.11
C LEU A 165 -5.33 28.24 -8.67
N THR A 166 -4.40 29.18 -8.58
CA THR A 166 -2.98 28.88 -8.75
C THR A 166 -2.48 28.23 -7.46
N CYS A 167 -1.87 27.04 -7.55
CA CYS A 167 -1.13 26.46 -6.42
C CYS A 167 -0.01 27.43 -6.05
N ARG A 168 -0.22 28.25 -5.02
CA ARG A 168 0.84 29.05 -4.41
C ARG A 168 1.73 28.12 -3.58
N PRO A 169 3.06 28.37 -3.53
CA PRO A 169 3.96 27.62 -2.67
C PRO A 169 3.55 27.75 -1.20
N ILE A 170 3.64 26.65 -0.45
CA ILE A 170 3.29 26.48 0.98
C ILE A 170 4.31 27.19 1.89
N ASN A 171 4.73 28.41 1.55
CA ASN A 171 5.53 29.26 2.43
C ASN A 171 4.70 30.40 3.03
N ASP A 172 3.42 30.51 2.67
CA ASP A 172 2.52 31.59 3.10
C ASP A 172 1.43 31.12 4.11
N ILE A 173 1.50 29.88 4.63
CA ILE A 173 0.41 29.30 5.47
C ILE A 173 0.54 29.65 6.96
N GLU A 174 1.64 30.28 7.40
CA GLU A 174 1.82 30.55 8.84
C GLU A 174 0.95 31.69 9.41
N ASP A 175 0.17 32.41 8.59
CA ASP A 175 -0.71 33.52 9.04
C ASP A 175 -2.23 33.26 8.90
N HIS A 176 -2.69 32.17 8.28
CA HIS A 176 -4.12 32.00 7.91
C HIS A 176 -4.96 31.08 8.82
N ALA A 177 -4.40 30.55 9.90
CA ALA A 177 -5.16 29.75 10.87
C ALA A 177 -6.18 30.57 11.68
N GLU A 178 -6.13 31.91 11.64
CA GLU A 178 -7.03 32.78 12.42
C GLU A 178 -8.31 33.16 11.65
N THR A 179 -8.37 32.94 10.32
CA THR A 179 -9.50 33.40 9.50
C THR A 179 -10.63 32.37 9.34
N GLU A 180 -10.35 31.07 9.51
CA GLU A 180 -11.37 30.01 9.38
C GLU A 180 -12.43 30.04 10.51
N ASP A 181 -12.06 30.54 11.69
CA ASP A 181 -12.98 30.61 12.83
C ASP A 181 -14.00 31.76 12.69
N GLU A 182 -13.64 32.91 12.09
CA GLU A 182 -14.62 33.99 11.82
C GLU A 182 -15.66 33.57 10.75
N MET A 183 -15.25 32.77 9.75
CA MET A 183 -16.13 32.37 8.65
C MET A 183 -17.22 31.36 9.08
N LYS A 184 -16.97 30.56 10.12
CA LYS A 184 -17.97 29.64 10.68
C LYS A 184 -19.07 30.38 11.45
N VAL A 185 -18.74 31.46 12.15
CA VAL A 185 -19.73 32.27 12.89
C VAL A 185 -20.70 32.96 11.92
N GLN A 186 -20.19 33.48 10.80
CA GLN A 186 -21.00 34.15 9.78
C GLN A 186 -21.94 33.19 9.04
N THR A 187 -21.49 31.94 8.81
CA THR A 187 -22.31 30.92 8.13
C THR A 187 -23.46 30.43 9.02
N HIS A 188 -23.23 30.33 10.33
CA HIS A 188 -24.25 29.85 11.26
C HIS A 188 -25.40 30.86 11.44
N SER A 189 -25.12 32.16 11.41
CA SER A 189 -26.15 33.21 11.52
C SER A 189 -27.03 33.34 10.25
N LEU A 190 -26.49 33.06 9.06
CA LEU A 190 -27.29 33.04 7.83
C LEU A 190 -28.22 31.83 7.72
N ILE A 191 -27.85 30.69 8.33
CA ILE A 191 -28.71 29.49 8.34
C ILE A 191 -29.91 29.70 9.27
N GLU A 192 -29.71 30.38 10.41
CA GLU A 192 -30.79 30.65 11.37
C GLU A 192 -31.84 31.61 10.80
N ASN A 193 -31.40 32.65 10.06
CA ASN A 193 -32.31 33.59 9.40
C ASN A 193 -33.15 32.95 8.28
N ASN A 194 -32.56 32.03 7.50
CA ASN A 194 -33.30 31.33 6.44
C ASN A 194 -34.28 30.27 7.00
N SER A 195 -33.97 29.67 8.16
CA SER A 195 -34.90 28.72 8.80
C SER A 195 -36.16 29.38 9.36
N ALA A 196 -36.10 30.67 9.71
CA ALA A 196 -37.26 31.43 10.16
C ALA A 196 -38.20 31.85 9.00
N GLU A 197 -37.67 32.05 7.79
CA GLU A 197 -38.48 32.39 6.61
C GLU A 197 -39.31 31.20 6.09
N ASP A 198 -38.85 29.97 6.26
CA ASP A 198 -39.49 28.78 5.69
C ASP A 198 -40.75 28.31 6.47
N THR A 199 -40.91 28.73 7.72
CA THR A 199 -42.06 28.33 8.57
C THR A 199 -43.29 29.22 8.41
N THR A 200 -43.21 30.32 7.66
CA THR A 200 -44.33 31.28 7.49
C THR A 200 -45.10 31.07 6.19
N LYS A 201 -44.81 30.02 5.41
CA LYS A 201 -45.41 29.75 4.08
C LYS A 201 -46.13 28.41 3.93
N CYS A 202 -46.55 27.77 5.01
CA CYS A 202 -47.50 26.65 4.98
C CYS A 202 -48.67 26.91 5.95
#